data_AF-A0A517WSE6-F1
#
_entry.id   AF-A0A517WSE6-F1
#
_cell.length_a   1.000
_cell.length_b   1.000
_cell.length_c   1.000
_cell.angle_alpha   90.00
_cell.angle_beta   90.00
_cell.angle_gamma   90.00
#
_symmetry.space_group_name_H-M   'P 1'
#
loop_
_entity.id
_entity.type
_entity.pdbx_description
1 polymer ?
#
loop_
_entity_poly.entity_id
_entity_poly.type
_entity_poly.pdbx_seq_one_letter_code
_entity_poly.pdbx_strand_id
1 'polypeptide(L)'
;MKIPDSLRISFKDEAGVPVKNLFCLVTFYFGRHNCLPITQTTSIEGQITISLEQVRNELKESQNTFLMDYKFQLDEFDGNIEAVVEDKNLLQKRIKKIGEYYPENALRITNILQEINNDHYIPISKKIIIDSSPFKTEIVLSRKKTIQNKV
;
A
#
# COMPACT_ATOMS: atom_id res chain seq x y z
N MET A 1 -14.22 6.78 13.74
CA MET A 1 -13.33 7.95 13.51
C MET A 1 -13.54 8.43 12.08
N LYS A 2 -13.22 9.67 11.70
CA LYS A 2 -13.34 10.08 10.28
C LYS A 2 -12.03 9.81 9.53
N ILE A 3 -12.14 9.36 8.28
CA ILE A 3 -11.00 9.24 7.37
C ILE A 3 -10.44 10.65 7.11
N PRO A 4 -9.11 10.85 7.16
CA PRO A 4 -8.53 12.17 6.94
C PRO A 4 -8.71 12.62 5.50
N ASP A 5 -8.78 13.94 5.29
CA ASP A 5 -8.93 14.53 3.95
C ASP A 5 -7.74 14.16 3.04
N SER A 6 -6.56 14.03 3.65
CA SER A 6 -5.34 13.55 3.01
C SER A 6 -4.50 12.75 4.00
N LEU A 7 -4.07 11.57 3.57
CA LEU A 7 -3.09 10.71 4.23
C LEU A 7 -1.78 10.78 3.44
N ARG A 8 -0.69 11.17 4.10
CA ARG A 8 0.66 11.13 3.51
C ARG A 8 1.56 10.20 4.31
N ILE A 9 2.19 9.25 3.61
CA ILE A 9 3.20 8.36 4.18
C ILE A 9 4.52 8.62 3.47
N SER A 10 5.54 9.03 4.21
CA SER A 10 6.90 9.22 3.71
C SER A 10 7.75 7.99 4.02
N PHE A 11 8.45 7.47 3.03
CA PHE A 11 9.37 6.34 3.15
C PHE A 11 10.81 6.83 2.98
N LYS A 12 11.65 6.53 3.96
CA LYS A 12 13.08 6.85 3.95
C LYS A 12 13.89 5.62 4.29
N ASP A 13 15.12 5.54 3.83
CA ASP A 13 16.06 4.54 4.31
C ASP A 13 16.70 4.95 5.65
N GLU A 14 17.49 4.07 6.24
CA GLU A 14 18.21 4.31 7.50
C GLU A 14 19.20 5.50 7.44
N ALA A 15 19.60 5.94 6.24
CA ALA A 15 20.42 7.13 6.04
C ALA A 15 19.59 8.42 5.87
N GLY A 16 18.25 8.32 5.95
CA GLY A 16 17.32 9.43 5.78
C GLY A 16 17.04 9.79 4.32
N VAL A 17 17.49 8.98 3.36
CA VAL A 17 17.29 9.23 1.93
C VAL A 17 15.87 8.80 1.53
N PRO A 18 15.10 9.64 0.80
CA PRO A 18 13.79 9.26 0.32
C PRO A 18 13.81 8.04 -0.59
N VAL A 19 12.88 7.10 -0.36
CA VAL A 19 12.78 5.86 -1.13
C VAL A 19 11.72 5.99 -2.21
N LYS A 20 12.15 6.33 -3.43
CA LYS A 20 11.30 6.41 -4.63
C LYS A 20 10.95 5.04 -5.22
N ASN A 21 9.90 4.96 -6.04
CA ASN A 21 9.50 3.75 -6.77
C ASN A 21 9.29 2.52 -5.87
N LEU A 22 8.80 2.71 -4.66
CA LEU A 22 8.48 1.63 -3.74
C LEU A 22 6.99 1.31 -3.84
N PHE A 23 6.66 0.07 -4.17
CA PHE A 23 5.29 -0.40 -4.11
C PHE A 23 4.86 -0.64 -2.67
N CYS A 24 3.76 -0.03 -2.27
CA CYS A 24 3.15 -0.20 -0.95
C CYS A 24 1.67 -0.51 -1.10
N LEU A 25 1.21 -1.44 -0.28
CA LEU A 25 -0.21 -1.69 -0.04
C LEU A 25 -0.61 -0.97 1.24
N VAL A 26 -1.60 -0.08 1.16
CA VAL A 26 -2.18 0.59 2.32
C VAL A 26 -3.58 0.06 2.53
N THR A 27 -3.79 -0.67 3.62
CA THR A 27 -5.07 -1.26 3.96
C THR A 27 -5.78 -0.41 5.01
N PHE A 28 -6.95 0.11 4.66
CA PHE A 28 -7.84 0.80 5.58
C PHE A 28 -8.76 -0.22 6.25
N TYR A 29 -8.92 -0.15 7.58
CA TYR A 29 -9.81 -1.05 8.29
C TYR A 29 -11.16 -0.37 8.59
N PHE A 30 -12.23 -1.16 8.40
CA PHE A 30 -13.61 -0.74 8.60
C PHE A 30 -14.29 -1.80 9.47
N GLY A 31 -14.85 -1.41 10.62
CA GLY A 31 -15.51 -2.35 11.52
C GLY A 31 -14.66 -3.60 11.87
N ARG A 32 -15.31 -4.73 12.16
CA ARG A 32 -14.61 -5.95 12.63
C ARG A 32 -14.04 -6.86 11.53
N HIS A 33 -14.49 -6.72 10.28
CA HIS A 33 -14.17 -7.68 9.22
C HIS A 33 -13.92 -7.05 7.84
N ASN A 34 -14.07 -5.74 7.71
CA ASN A 34 -13.99 -5.09 6.42
C ASN A 34 -12.64 -4.38 6.27
N CYS A 35 -12.00 -4.53 5.12
CA CYS A 35 -10.80 -3.80 4.80
C CYS A 35 -10.81 -3.34 3.34
N LEU A 36 -10.26 -2.15 3.10
CA LEU A 36 -10.11 -1.58 1.76
C LEU A 36 -8.62 -1.46 1.44
N PRO A 37 -8.07 -2.37 0.62
CA PRO A 37 -6.70 -2.27 0.14
C PRO A 37 -6.57 -1.19 -0.94
N ILE A 38 -5.62 -0.27 -0.79
CA ILE A 38 -5.24 0.72 -1.81
C ILE A 38 -3.75 0.54 -2.12
N THR A 39 -3.42 0.30 -3.38
CA THR A 39 -2.03 0.13 -3.83
C THR A 39 -1.48 1.43 -4.36
N GLN A 40 -0.25 1.78 -3.96
CA GLN A 40 0.42 3.01 -4.37
C GLN A 40 1.92 2.76 -4.57
N THR A 41 2.54 3.56 -5.43
CA THR A 41 4.00 3.59 -5.61
C THR A 41 4.53 4.92 -5.13
N THR A 42 5.63 4.93 -4.38
CA THR A 42 6.20 6.18 -3.86
C THR A 42 6.72 7.08 -4.98
N SER A 43 6.50 8.38 -4.83
CA SER A 43 7.02 9.43 -5.72
C SER A 43 8.56 9.54 -5.64
N ILE A 44 9.15 10.43 -6.44
CA ILE A 44 10.59 10.73 -6.37
C ILE A 44 11.04 11.25 -4.99
N GLU A 45 10.14 11.89 -4.25
CA GLU A 45 10.33 12.35 -2.87
C GLU A 45 10.07 11.25 -1.83
N GLY A 46 9.85 10.00 -2.26
CA GLY A 46 9.58 8.86 -1.40
C GLY A 46 8.23 8.92 -0.70
N GLN A 47 7.22 9.56 -1.31
CA GLN A 47 5.93 9.80 -0.67
C GLN A 47 4.80 9.05 -1.37
N ILE A 48 3.86 8.55 -0.58
CA ILE A 48 2.52 8.17 -1.03
C ILE A 48 1.53 9.16 -0.44
N THR A 49 0.63 9.67 -1.28
CA THR A 49 -0.49 10.52 -0.85
C THR A 49 -1.79 9.86 -1.28
N ILE A 50 -2.68 9.61 -0.31
CA ILE A 50 -4.02 9.07 -0.54
C ILE A 50 -5.01 10.14 -0.12
N SER A 51 -5.85 10.58 -1.05
CA SER A 51 -6.92 11.54 -0.78
C SER A 51 -8.20 10.83 -0.33
N LEU A 52 -9.06 11.53 0.40
CA LEU A 52 -10.39 11.04 0.74
C LEU A 52 -11.22 10.69 -0.52
N GLU A 53 -11.05 11.44 -1.60
CA GLU A 53 -11.70 11.16 -2.88
C GLU A 53 -11.25 9.82 -3.46
N GLN A 54 -9.96 9.51 -3.42
CA GLN A 54 -9.46 8.22 -3.87
C GLN A 54 -10.06 7.07 -3.05
N VAL A 55 -10.10 7.20 -1.73
CA VAL A 55 -10.72 6.18 -0.84
C VAL A 55 -12.20 5.98 -1.20
N ARG A 56 -12.94 7.06 -1.47
CA ARG A 56 -14.34 6.99 -1.90
C ARG A 56 -14.52 6.26 -3.22
N ASN A 57 -13.64 6.48 -4.18
CA ASN A 57 -13.71 5.84 -5.49
C ASN A 57 -13.41 4.35 -5.39
N GLU A 58 -12.34 3.97 -4.70
CA GLU A 58 -11.97 2.57 -4.45
C GLU A 58 -13.08 1.81 -3.70
N LEU A 59 -13.72 2.45 -2.72
CA LEU A 59 -14.85 1.86 -1.99
C LEU A 59 -16.05 1.61 -2.90
N LYS A 60 -16.39 2.55 -3.79
CA LYS A 60 -17.47 2.37 -4.79
C LYS A 60 -17.13 1.27 -5.80
N GLU A 61 -15.91 1.23 -6.31
CA GLU A 61 -15.46 0.20 -7.25
C GLU A 61 -15.49 -1.21 -6.61
N SER A 62 -15.06 -1.30 -5.35
CA SER A 62 -15.12 -2.54 -4.58
C SER A 62 -16.56 -3.03 -4.40
N GLN A 63 -17.50 -2.14 -4.02
CA GLN A 63 -18.92 -2.47 -3.89
C GLN A 63 -19.57 -2.93 -5.20
N ASN A 64 -19.17 -2.35 -6.33
CA ASN A 64 -19.67 -2.76 -7.64
C ASN A 64 -19.11 -4.13 -8.08
N THR A 65 -17.88 -4.42 -7.69
CA THR A 65 -17.17 -5.66 -8.07
C THR A 65 -17.60 -6.84 -7.20
N PHE A 66 -17.85 -6.62 -5.91
CA PHE A 66 -18.21 -7.63 -4.94
C PHE A 66 -19.62 -7.36 -4.40
N LEU A 67 -20.64 -7.85 -5.13
CA LEU A 67 -22.06 -7.65 -4.82
C LEU A 67 -22.56 -8.34 -3.54
N MET A 68 -21.72 -9.16 -2.87
CA MET A 68 -22.11 -9.82 -1.63
C MET A 68 -22.02 -8.83 -0.46
N ASP A 69 -23.12 -8.68 0.29
CA ASP A 69 -23.48 -8.00 1.57
C ASP A 69 -22.48 -7.16 2.41
N TYR A 70 -21.20 -7.06 2.07
CA TYR A 70 -20.22 -6.19 2.70
C TYR A 70 -20.43 -4.75 2.25
N LYS A 71 -21.49 -4.10 2.75
CA LYS A 71 -21.70 -2.65 2.59
C LYS A 71 -20.68 -1.89 3.45
N PHE A 72 -19.49 -1.66 2.90
CA PHE A 72 -18.52 -0.74 3.50
C PHE A 72 -19.14 0.66 3.63
N GLN A 73 -19.20 1.21 4.84
CA GLN A 73 -19.54 2.62 5.03
C GLN A 73 -18.31 3.39 5.49
N LEU A 74 -18.10 4.59 4.95
CA LEU A 74 -16.95 5.43 5.33
C LEU A 74 -16.94 5.73 6.84
N ASP A 75 -18.12 5.79 7.45
CA ASP A 75 -18.30 6.06 8.88
C ASP A 75 -17.89 4.89 9.78
N GLU A 76 -17.69 3.70 9.21
CA GLU A 76 -17.18 2.51 9.91
C GLU A 76 -15.65 2.49 10.02
N PHE A 77 -14.96 3.51 9.49
CA PHE A 77 -13.51 3.61 9.61
C PHE A 77 -13.09 3.61 11.08
N ASP A 78 -12.25 2.63 11.41
CA ASP A 78 -11.85 2.33 12.79
C ASP A 78 -10.69 3.22 13.28
N GLY A 79 -10.12 4.06 12.41
CA GLY A 79 -8.96 4.89 12.72
C GLY A 79 -7.62 4.23 12.41
N ASN A 80 -7.60 2.97 11.96
CA ASN A 80 -6.39 2.21 11.72
C ASN A 80 -6.14 1.98 10.24
N ILE A 81 -4.88 2.08 9.85
CA ILE A 81 -4.38 1.60 8.57
C ILE A 81 -3.20 0.65 8.78
N GLU A 82 -2.93 -0.18 7.78
CA GLU A 82 -1.72 -0.98 7.69
C GLU A 82 -0.99 -0.65 6.40
N ALA A 83 0.25 -0.19 6.51
CA ALA A 83 1.15 0.03 5.38
C ALA A 83 2.07 -1.18 5.24
N VAL A 84 1.97 -1.88 4.12
CA VAL A 84 2.73 -3.10 3.81
C VAL A 84 3.63 -2.87 2.60
N VAL A 85 4.91 -3.13 2.78
CA VAL A 85 5.90 -3.20 1.70
C VAL A 85 6.33 -4.65 1.60
N GLU A 86 5.90 -5.33 0.54
CA GLU A 86 6.22 -6.74 0.31
C GLU A 86 7.52 -6.91 -0.49
N ASP A 87 8.10 -8.10 -0.42
CA ASP A 87 9.20 -8.50 -1.28
C ASP A 87 8.77 -8.54 -2.75
N LYS A 88 9.61 -8.02 -3.66
CA LYS A 88 9.34 -8.00 -5.11
C LYS A 88 9.01 -9.39 -5.68
N ASN A 89 9.70 -10.44 -5.24
CA ASN A 89 9.45 -11.80 -5.75
C ASN A 89 8.11 -12.36 -5.26
N LEU A 90 7.70 -12.01 -4.03
CA LEU A 90 6.39 -12.39 -3.51
C LEU A 90 5.26 -11.67 -4.24
N LEU A 91 5.43 -10.37 -4.51
CA LEU A 91 4.50 -9.59 -5.32
C LEU A 91 4.33 -10.20 -6.72
N GLN A 92 5.44 -10.50 -7.41
CA GLN A 92 5.43 -11.16 -8.71
C GLN A 92 4.67 -12.49 -8.69
N LYS A 93 4.91 -13.34 -7.69
CA LYS A 93 4.18 -14.60 -7.54
C LYS A 93 2.68 -14.39 -7.33
N ARG A 94 2.29 -13.40 -6.52
CA ARG A 94 0.87 -13.10 -6.27
C ARG A 94 0.18 -12.57 -7.52
N ILE A 95 0.82 -11.67 -8.25
CA ILE A 95 0.27 -11.09 -9.49
C ILE A 95 0.14 -12.15 -10.57
N LYS A 96 1.11 -13.06 -10.70
CA LYS A 96 1.00 -14.20 -11.61
C LYS A 96 -0.25 -15.05 -11.31
N LYS A 97 -0.47 -15.38 -10.03
CA LYS A 97 -1.68 -16.12 -9.60
C LYS A 97 -2.97 -15.34 -9.87
N ILE A 98 -2.99 -14.03 -9.63
CA ILE A 98 -4.16 -13.20 -9.95
C ILE A 98 -4.42 -13.23 -11.46
N GLY A 99 -3.38 -13.19 -12.29
CA GLY A 99 -3.50 -13.23 -13.75
C GLY A 99 -4.11 -14.53 -14.29
N GLU A 100 -4.04 -15.63 -13.54
CA GLU A 100 -4.71 -16.89 -13.91
C GLU A 100 -6.25 -16.78 -13.85
N TYR A 101 -6.78 -15.86 -13.03
CA TYR A 101 -8.22 -15.67 -12.83
C TYR A 101 -8.75 -14.32 -13.32
N TYR A 102 -7.89 -13.28 -13.33
CA TYR A 102 -8.21 -11.89 -13.66
C TYR A 102 -7.08 -11.28 -14.52
N PRO A 103 -6.98 -11.63 -15.81
CA PRO A 103 -5.82 -11.30 -16.65
C PRO A 103 -5.65 -9.80 -16.90
N GLU A 104 -6.74 -9.03 -17.06
CA GLU A 104 -6.66 -7.58 -17.28
C GLU A 104 -6.09 -6.84 -16.05
N ASN A 105 -6.51 -7.25 -14.85
CA ASN A 105 -5.98 -6.72 -13.59
C ASN A 105 -4.49 -7.03 -13.43
N ALA A 106 -4.06 -8.24 -13.82
CA ALA A 106 -2.66 -8.63 -13.73
C ALA A 106 -1.75 -7.86 -14.71
N LEU A 107 -2.22 -7.56 -15.92
CA LEU A 107 -1.48 -6.74 -16.88
C LEU A 107 -1.20 -5.33 -16.33
N ARG A 108 -2.21 -4.69 -15.73
CA ARG A 108 -2.06 -3.37 -15.10
C ARG A 108 -0.98 -3.35 -14.02
N ILE A 109 -0.92 -4.38 -13.19
CA ILE A 109 0.04 -4.46 -12.07
C ILE A 109 1.43 -4.91 -12.56
N THR A 110 1.52 -5.67 -13.64
CA THR A 110 2.80 -6.16 -14.19
C THR A 110 3.70 -5.01 -14.65
N ASN A 111 3.14 -3.96 -15.23
CA ASN A 111 3.92 -2.77 -15.61
C ASN A 111 4.50 -2.06 -14.37
N ILE A 112 3.72 -1.97 -13.29
CA ILE A 112 4.17 -1.38 -12.02
C ILE A 112 5.36 -2.17 -11.46
N LEU A 113 5.36 -3.50 -11.57
CA LEU A 113 6.45 -4.34 -11.06
C LEU A 113 7.81 -4.12 -11.72
N GLN A 114 7.85 -3.62 -12.96
CA GLN A 114 9.12 -3.42 -13.66
C GLN A 114 9.92 -2.27 -13.05
N GLU A 115 9.24 -1.25 -12.54
CA GLU A 115 9.86 0.00 -12.11
C GLU A 115 10.12 0.06 -10.60
N ILE A 116 9.63 -0.94 -9.83
CA ILE A 116 9.71 -0.93 -8.36
C ILE A 116 11.04 -1.43 -7.81
N ASN A 117 11.44 -0.87 -6.67
CA ASN A 117 12.70 -1.16 -5.98
C ASN A 117 12.53 -1.92 -4.64
N ASN A 118 11.38 -2.57 -4.44
CA ASN A 118 11.08 -3.34 -3.23
C ASN A 118 12.13 -4.43 -2.92
N ASP A 119 12.87 -4.91 -3.92
CA ASP A 119 13.91 -5.91 -3.77
C ASP A 119 15.08 -5.44 -2.89
N HIS A 120 15.35 -4.14 -2.82
CA HIS A 120 16.43 -3.56 -2.02
C HIS A 120 16.12 -3.45 -0.52
N TYR A 121 14.86 -3.57 -0.11
CA TYR A 121 14.42 -3.30 1.26
C TYR A 121 13.86 -4.55 1.94
N ILE A 122 14.03 -4.62 3.26
CA ILE A 122 13.42 -5.67 4.07
C ILE A 122 11.89 -5.43 4.06
N PRO A 123 11.08 -6.46 3.78
CA PRO A 123 9.63 -6.34 3.82
C PRO A 123 9.14 -5.87 5.20
N ILE A 124 8.12 -5.03 5.21
CA ILE A 124 7.52 -4.51 6.44
C ILE A 124 6.00 -4.59 6.40
N SER A 125 5.42 -4.72 7.59
CA SER A 125 4.02 -4.38 7.83
C SER A 125 3.95 -3.46 9.03
N LYS A 126 3.39 -2.27 8.85
CA LYS A 126 3.27 -1.26 9.90
C LYS A 126 1.83 -0.82 10.07
N LYS A 127 1.25 -1.16 11.23
CA LYS A 127 -0.02 -0.59 11.68
C LYS A 127 0.19 0.84 12.16
N ILE A 128 -0.71 1.72 11.74
CA ILE A 128 -0.67 3.15 12.01
C ILE A 128 -2.06 3.56 12.48
N ILE A 129 -2.11 4.25 13.61
CA ILE A 129 -3.32 4.88 14.13
C ILE A 129 -3.36 6.30 13.59
N ILE A 130 -4.43 6.63 12.90
CA ILE A 130 -4.71 8.00 12.46
C ILE A 130 -5.31 8.75 13.65
N ASP A 131 -4.81 9.94 13.93
CA ASP A 131 -5.25 10.78 15.06
C ASP A 131 -5.64 12.22 14.64
N SER A 132 -5.45 12.58 13.37
CA SER A 132 -5.54 13.95 12.87
C SER A 132 -5.94 14.01 11.39
N SER A 133 -6.41 15.17 10.92
CA SER A 133 -6.68 15.47 9.50
C SER A 133 -6.14 16.85 9.14
N PRO A 134 -5.26 17.00 8.13
CA PRO A 134 -4.63 15.93 7.35
C PRO A 134 -3.64 15.12 8.20
N PHE A 135 -3.41 13.86 7.83
CA PHE A 135 -2.51 12.97 8.55
C PHE A 135 -1.19 12.78 7.81
N LYS A 136 -0.08 12.78 8.55
CA LYS A 136 1.26 12.55 8.01
C LYS A 136 2.04 11.62 8.91
N THR A 137 2.71 10.64 8.34
CA THR A 137 3.63 9.76 9.05
C THR A 137 4.86 9.44 8.22
N GLU A 138 5.91 9.00 8.89
CA GLU A 138 7.15 8.53 8.28
C GLU A 138 7.39 7.06 8.64
N ILE A 139 7.92 6.30 7.69
CA ILE A 139 8.35 4.92 7.84
C ILE A 139 9.80 4.82 7.38
N VAL A 140 10.67 4.36 8.28
CA VAL A 140 12.07 4.08 7.99
C VAL A 140 12.22 2.62 7.56
N LEU A 141 12.91 2.39 6.44
CA LEU A 141 13.14 1.09 5.83
C LEU A 141 14.60 0.67 5.99
N SER A 142 14.80 -0.57 6.42
CA SER A 142 16.12 -1.20 6.41
C SER A 142 16.41 -1.82 5.05
N ARG A 143 17.63 -1.63 4.55
CA ARG A 143 18.09 -2.26 3.30
C ARG A 143 18.40 -3.73 3.53
N LYS A 144 18.15 -4.59 2.54
CA LYS A 144 18.66 -5.96 2.58
C LYS A 144 20.18 -5.93 2.51
N LYS A 145 20.85 -6.68 3.39
CA LYS A 145 22.30 -6.86 3.31
C LYS A 145 22.60 -7.67 2.06
N THR A 146 23.28 -7.06 1.09
CA THR A 146 23.89 -7.81 -0.02
C THR A 146 25.01 -8.65 0.58
N ILE A 147 24.82 -9.97 0.69
CA ILE A 147 25.93 -10.87 1.00
C ILE A 147 26.82 -10.85 -0.23
N GLN A 148 27.88 -10.03 -0.19
CA GLN A 148 28.98 -10.18 -1.13
C GLN A 148 29.67 -11.49 -0.77
N ASN A 149 29.36 -12.56 -1.52
CA ASN A 149 30.23 -13.72 -1.54
C ASN A 149 31.57 -13.25 -2.09
N LYS A 150 32.54 -13.04 -1.20
CA LYS A 150 33.96 -12.98 -1.59
C LYS A 150 34.30 -14.38 -2.09
N VAL A 151 34.41 -14.52 -3.41
CA VAL A 151 35.15 -15.61 -4.06
C VAL A 151 36.60 -15.19 -4.14
#